data_AF-A0A7J8Q624-F1
#
_entry.id   AF-A0A7J8Q624-F1
#
_cell.length_a   1.000
_cell.length_b   1.000
_cell.length_c   1.000
_cell.angle_alpha   90.00
_cell.angle_beta   90.00
_cell.angle_gamma   90.00
#
_symmetry.space_group_name_H-M   'P 1'
#
loop_
_entity.id
_entity.type
_entity.pdbx_description
1 polymer ?
#
loop_
_entity_poly.entity_id
_entity_poly.type
_entity_poly.pdbx_seq_one_letter_code
_entity_poly.pdbx_strand_id
1 'polypeptide(L)'
;SSLKGQSDKEKYEKARLLKDYIKNIRAAYTKDFTAKDVTKRQIAVATYLIDKLALRAGNEKDDDEADTVGCCTLKVGNVECIPPNKLKFDFLGKDSIQYVNTVEVELPVYKAIGQFQTRKSKSDDLFDELDTSKLNAHLKELMPGLTAKVFRTYNASITLDDMLNQETEDGDVAEKVVIYQRANKEVAIICNHQRSISKSHSAQMSRLTEKITELKGVLKELKTDLDRAKKGKPPLKDADGKQKRNLTPEAIEKKIAQTNVKIEKMERDMQTKEDLKTVALGTSKINYLDPRITVAWCKRHEVPIEKIFNKSLLAKFAWAMDVDPDFRF
;
A
#
# COMPACT_ATOMS: atom_id res chain seq x y z
N SER A 1 -19.83 -17.40 4.56
CA SER A 1 -20.97 -17.54 5.48
C SER A 1 -21.44 -16.17 5.90
N SER A 2 -22.74 -15.99 6.14
CA SER A 2 -23.35 -14.72 6.57
C SER A 2 -22.67 -14.13 7.80
N LEU A 3 -22.36 -14.95 8.81
CA LEU A 3 -21.68 -14.54 10.05
C LEU A 3 -20.31 -13.89 9.82
N LYS A 4 -19.48 -14.44 8.91
CA LYS A 4 -18.18 -13.85 8.58
C LYS A 4 -18.34 -12.50 7.87
N GLY A 5 -19.34 -12.36 7.01
CA GLY A 5 -19.66 -11.10 6.34
C GLY A 5 -20.14 -10.03 7.32
N GLN A 6 -20.99 -10.40 8.28
CA GLN A 6 -21.51 -9.50 9.31
C GLN A 6 -20.39 -8.97 10.21
N SER A 7 -19.50 -9.85 10.69
CA SER A 7 -18.35 -9.44 11.48
C SER A 7 -17.38 -8.52 10.70
N ASP A 8 -17.17 -8.78 9.41
CA ASP A 8 -16.34 -7.94 8.55
C ASP A 8 -16.98 -6.55 8.33
N LYS A 9 -18.31 -6.48 8.14
CA LYS A 9 -19.06 -5.22 8.08
C LYS A 9 -18.95 -4.43 9.38
N GLU A 10 -19.17 -5.06 10.53
CA GLU A 10 -19.05 -4.41 11.84
C GLU A 10 -17.65 -3.87 12.13
N LYS A 11 -16.61 -4.57 11.67
CA LYS A 11 -15.22 -4.08 11.74
C LYS A 11 -15.10 -2.73 11.03
N TYR A 12 -15.68 -2.58 9.83
CA TYR A 12 -15.64 -1.31 9.10
C TYR A 12 -16.56 -0.25 9.71
N GLU A 13 -17.73 -0.60 10.26
CA GLU A 13 -18.56 0.37 11.00
C GLU A 13 -17.84 0.94 12.23
N LYS A 14 -17.08 0.11 12.97
CA LYS A 14 -16.23 0.62 14.06
C LYS A 14 -15.15 1.57 13.56
N ALA A 15 -14.55 1.29 12.41
CA ALA A 15 -13.57 2.18 11.81
C ALA A 15 -14.20 3.49 11.32
N ARG A 16 -15.43 3.46 10.81
CA ARG A 16 -16.20 4.67 10.44
C ARG A 16 -16.56 5.48 11.67
N LEU A 17 -17.02 4.84 12.75
CA LEU A 17 -17.30 5.51 14.01
C LEU A 17 -16.06 6.21 14.57
N LEU A 18 -14.86 5.63 14.41
CA LEU A 18 -13.61 6.29 14.80
C LEU A 18 -13.42 7.65 14.09
N LYS A 19 -13.91 7.83 12.86
CA LYS A 19 -13.83 9.11 12.13
C LYS A 19 -14.45 10.28 12.93
N ASP A 20 -15.54 10.02 13.64
CA ASP A 20 -16.24 11.04 14.43
C ASP A 20 -15.51 11.37 15.73
N TYR A 21 -14.72 10.44 16.26
CA TYR A 21 -13.98 10.58 17.52
C TYR A 21 -12.52 11.00 17.32
N ILE A 22 -11.96 10.81 16.12
CA ILE A 22 -10.52 10.91 15.88
C ILE A 22 -9.95 12.28 16.27
N LYS A 23 -10.69 13.37 16.02
CA LYS A 23 -10.22 14.72 16.40
C LYS A 23 -10.05 14.87 17.91
N ASN A 24 -11.00 14.36 18.69
CA ASN A 24 -10.97 14.42 20.15
C ASN A 24 -9.87 13.50 20.72
N ILE A 25 -9.71 12.31 20.15
CA ILE A 25 -8.62 11.38 20.51
C ILE A 25 -7.26 12.02 20.25
N ARG A 26 -7.09 12.68 19.10
CA ARG A 26 -5.86 13.39 18.75
C ARG A 26 -5.56 14.53 19.72
N ALA A 27 -6.57 15.33 20.06
CA ALA A 27 -6.43 16.38 21.07
C ALA A 27 -6.04 15.80 22.45
N ALA A 28 -6.63 14.67 22.84
CA ALA A 28 -6.38 14.01 24.12
C ALA A 28 -4.92 13.53 24.21
N TYR A 29 -4.43 12.74 23.25
CA TYR A 29 -3.04 12.26 23.31
C TYR A 29 -2.03 13.42 23.18
N THR A 30 -2.34 14.47 22.39
CA THR A 30 -1.41 15.60 22.21
C THR A 30 -1.22 16.38 23.51
N LYS A 31 -2.30 16.56 24.28
CA LYS A 31 -2.25 17.16 25.63
C LYS A 31 -1.37 16.32 26.57
N ASP A 32 -1.43 15.00 26.44
CA ASP A 32 -0.79 14.08 27.36
C ASP A 32 0.68 13.78 27.02
N PHE A 33 1.23 14.29 25.91
CA PHE A 33 2.67 14.17 25.60
C PHE A 33 3.59 14.74 26.69
N THR A 34 3.11 15.73 27.45
CA THR A 34 3.86 16.40 28.51
C THR A 34 3.29 16.14 29.91
N ALA A 35 2.42 15.13 30.05
CA ALA A 35 1.84 14.76 31.34
C ALA A 35 2.93 14.40 32.37
N LYS A 36 2.70 14.74 33.64
CA LYS A 36 3.66 14.39 34.72
C LYS A 36 3.75 12.87 34.93
N ASP A 37 2.64 12.18 34.74
CA ASP A 37 2.53 10.73 34.82
C ASP A 37 3.20 10.07 33.59
N VAL A 38 4.21 9.24 33.85
CA VAL A 38 4.96 8.52 32.82
C VAL A 38 4.06 7.56 32.04
N THR A 39 3.15 6.86 32.72
CA THR A 39 2.23 5.90 32.09
C THR A 39 1.34 6.59 31.07
N LYS A 40 0.77 7.75 31.44
CA LYS A 40 -0.04 8.56 30.52
C LYS A 40 0.75 9.06 29.33
N ARG A 41 2.00 9.52 29.53
CA ARG A 41 2.86 9.93 28.42
C ARG A 41 3.17 8.78 27.47
N GLN A 42 3.48 7.59 27.99
CA GLN A 42 3.74 6.41 27.17
C GLN A 42 2.51 5.98 26.37
N ILE A 43 1.33 5.94 27.00
CA ILE A 43 0.05 5.68 26.31
C ILE A 43 -0.19 6.70 25.19
N ALA A 44 0.00 7.99 25.47
CA ALA A 44 -0.21 9.06 24.51
C ALA A 44 0.74 8.95 23.31
N VAL A 45 2.03 8.74 23.56
CA VAL A 45 3.05 8.59 22.51
C VAL A 45 2.81 7.30 21.70
N ALA A 46 2.51 6.17 22.34
CA ALA A 46 2.19 4.94 21.63
C ALA A 46 0.92 5.06 20.77
N THR A 47 -0.12 5.73 21.29
CA THR A 47 -1.34 6.02 20.52
C THR A 47 -1.05 6.90 19.30
N TYR A 48 -0.21 7.93 19.46
CA TYR A 48 0.26 8.76 18.35
C TYR A 48 1.00 7.94 17.28
N LEU A 49 1.92 7.05 17.68
CA LEU A 49 2.66 6.22 16.71
C LEU A 49 1.73 5.24 15.96
N ILE A 50 0.73 4.68 16.63
CA ILE A 50 -0.29 3.83 15.99
C ILE A 50 -1.16 4.64 15.03
N ASP A 51 -1.62 5.84 15.42
CA ASP A 51 -2.42 6.72 14.56
C ASP A 51 -1.63 7.21 13.34
N LYS A 52 -0.41 7.70 13.53
CA LYS A 52 0.35 8.35 12.45
C LYS A 52 1.12 7.40 11.55
N LEU A 53 1.63 6.30 12.10
CA LEU A 53 2.49 5.36 11.37
C LEU A 53 1.80 4.01 11.11
N ALA A 54 0.53 3.87 11.50
CA ALA A 54 -0.23 2.64 11.35
C ALA A 54 0.49 1.39 11.91
N LEU A 55 1.26 1.55 12.99
CA LEU A 55 1.92 0.45 13.68
C LEU A 55 0.89 -0.53 14.26
N ARG A 56 1.27 -1.80 14.32
CA ARG A 56 0.48 -2.80 15.08
C ARG A 56 0.76 -2.60 16.57
N ALA A 57 -0.22 -2.90 17.42
CA ALA A 57 -0.06 -2.78 18.87
C ALA A 57 1.14 -3.59 19.40
N GLY A 58 1.28 -4.85 18.96
CA GLY A 58 2.36 -5.75 19.42
C GLY A 58 2.07 -6.31 20.79
N ASN A 59 1.75 -7.61 20.87
CA ASN A 59 1.60 -8.28 22.15
C ASN A 59 2.94 -8.84 22.60
N GLU A 60 3.09 -9.06 23.91
CA GLU A 60 4.18 -9.88 24.44
C GLU A 60 4.13 -11.29 23.85
N LYS A 61 5.30 -11.90 23.77
CA LYS A 61 5.54 -13.20 23.15
C LYS A 61 6.31 -14.09 24.11
N ASP A 62 6.11 -15.39 23.99
CA ASP A 62 6.88 -16.40 24.71
C ASP A 62 8.28 -16.57 24.10
N ASP A 63 9.23 -17.10 24.88
CA ASP A 63 10.65 -17.25 24.50
C ASP A 63 10.88 -18.11 23.23
N ASP A 64 9.90 -18.95 22.85
CA ASP A 64 9.95 -19.83 21.68
C ASP A 64 9.49 -19.14 20.37
N GLU A 65 8.99 -17.90 20.45
CA GLU A 65 8.55 -17.15 19.27
C GLU A 65 9.68 -16.34 18.62
N ALA A 66 9.58 -16.13 17.31
CA ALA A 66 10.46 -15.19 16.62
C ALA A 66 10.39 -13.79 17.26
N ASP A 67 11.57 -13.20 17.51
CA ASP A 67 11.76 -11.86 18.07
C ASP A 67 11.23 -10.80 17.10
N THR A 68 9.94 -10.52 17.23
CA THR A 68 9.22 -9.53 16.44
C THR A 68 8.42 -8.63 17.36
N VAL A 69 8.47 -7.34 17.10
CA VAL A 69 7.87 -6.33 17.97
C VAL A 69 6.73 -5.57 17.27
N GLY A 70 5.85 -4.98 18.07
CA GLY A 70 4.93 -3.94 17.64
C GLY A 70 5.08 -2.70 18.53
N CYS A 71 4.18 -1.73 18.40
CA CYS A 71 4.31 -0.43 19.05
C CYS A 71 4.55 -0.52 20.57
N CYS A 72 3.74 -1.28 21.30
CA CYS A 72 3.83 -1.43 22.75
C CYS A 72 5.05 -2.24 23.19
N THR A 73 5.59 -3.10 22.32
CA THR A 73 6.73 -3.97 22.62
C THR A 73 8.04 -3.51 21.95
N LEU A 74 8.08 -2.27 21.46
CA LEU A 74 9.31 -1.69 20.91
C LEU A 74 10.40 -1.68 21.98
N LYS A 75 11.60 -2.10 21.61
CA LYS A 75 12.81 -1.97 22.43
C LYS A 75 13.51 -0.65 22.14
N VAL A 76 14.35 -0.19 23.07
CA VAL A 76 15.17 1.02 22.89
C VAL A 76 16.02 0.94 21.62
N GLY A 77 16.60 -0.23 21.32
CA GLY A 77 17.41 -0.45 20.13
C GLY A 77 16.65 -0.33 18.80
N ASN A 78 15.31 -0.36 18.81
CA ASN A 78 14.50 -0.26 17.59
C ASN A 78 14.25 1.17 17.14
N VAL A 79 14.56 2.18 17.98
CA VAL A 79 14.23 3.59 17.71
C VAL A 79 15.45 4.47 17.94
N GLU A 80 15.90 5.14 16.88
CA GLU A 80 16.99 6.09 16.90
C GLU A 80 16.44 7.53 16.84
N CYS A 81 16.81 8.36 17.82
CA CYS A 81 16.48 9.79 17.83
C CYS A 81 17.47 10.58 16.96
N ILE A 82 17.00 11.14 15.85
CA ILE A 82 17.79 11.96 14.92
C ILE A 82 17.37 13.43 15.04
N PRO A 83 18.27 14.35 15.44
CA PRO A 83 17.96 15.78 15.52
C PRO A 83 17.50 16.38 14.18
N PRO A 84 16.61 17.40 14.18
CA PRO A 84 16.04 18.05 15.37
C PRO A 84 14.78 17.36 15.94
N ASN A 85 14.05 16.58 15.14
CA ASN A 85 12.76 15.99 15.52
C ASN A 85 12.40 14.74 14.68
N LYS A 86 13.39 13.95 14.25
CA LYS A 86 13.17 12.73 13.47
C LYS A 86 13.37 11.48 14.32
N LEU A 87 12.54 10.47 14.09
CA LEU A 87 12.70 9.14 14.65
C LEU A 87 12.95 8.16 13.52
N LYS A 88 14.03 7.39 13.62
CA LYS A 88 14.31 6.28 12.72
C LYS A 88 13.96 4.97 13.43
N PHE A 89 13.05 4.24 12.84
CA PHE A 89 12.61 2.92 13.28
C PHE A 89 13.31 1.85 12.46
N ASP A 90 13.82 0.81 13.12
CA ASP A 90 14.34 -0.40 12.49
C ASP A 90 14.03 -1.61 13.39
N PHE A 91 13.08 -2.43 12.96
CA PHE A 91 12.69 -3.64 13.70
C PHE A 91 12.03 -4.68 12.81
N LEU A 92 11.98 -5.93 13.28
CA LEU A 92 11.20 -6.99 12.67
C LEU A 92 9.77 -6.98 13.24
N GLY A 93 8.79 -6.80 12.38
CA GLY A 93 7.37 -6.86 12.74
C GLY A 93 6.78 -8.25 12.50
N LYS A 94 5.43 -8.30 12.43
CA LYS A 94 4.69 -9.52 12.12
C LYS A 94 5.25 -10.24 10.88
N ASP A 95 5.35 -11.57 10.95
CA ASP A 95 5.86 -12.44 9.88
C ASP A 95 7.35 -12.16 9.56
N SER A 96 8.09 -11.62 10.54
CA SER A 96 9.50 -11.19 10.45
C SER A 96 9.79 -10.23 9.30
N ILE A 97 8.80 -9.39 8.97
CA ILE A 97 8.94 -8.34 7.95
C ILE A 97 9.59 -7.11 8.59
N GLN A 98 10.71 -6.68 8.02
CA GLN A 98 11.41 -5.50 8.49
C GLN A 98 10.56 -4.23 8.28
N TYR A 99 10.49 -3.40 9.31
CA TYR A 99 9.97 -2.05 9.26
C TYR A 99 11.15 -1.09 9.41
N VAL A 100 11.51 -0.42 8.32
CA VAL A 100 12.51 0.66 8.32
C VAL A 100 11.82 1.95 7.88
N ASN A 101 11.80 2.95 8.75
CA ASN A 101 11.21 4.24 8.42
C ASN A 101 11.86 5.36 9.22
N THR A 102 12.21 6.45 8.56
CA THR A 102 12.66 7.68 9.21
C THR A 102 11.58 8.73 9.04
N VAL A 103 10.95 9.13 10.13
CA VAL A 103 9.80 10.03 10.11
C VAL A 103 10.04 11.23 11.00
N GLU A 104 9.63 12.39 10.50
CA GLU A 104 9.57 13.61 11.32
C GLU A 104 8.35 13.56 12.23
N VAL A 105 8.56 13.84 13.52
CA VAL A 105 7.49 13.81 14.52
C VAL A 105 7.36 15.15 15.22
N GLU A 106 6.26 15.32 15.95
CA GLU A 106 6.08 16.48 16.82
C GLU A 106 7.20 16.54 17.87
N LEU A 107 7.72 17.75 18.12
CA LEU A 107 8.84 17.93 19.04
C LEU A 107 8.59 17.36 20.47
N PRO A 108 7.38 17.46 21.05
CA PRO A 108 7.08 16.78 22.31
C PRO A 108 7.23 15.26 22.25
N VAL A 109 6.85 14.62 21.13
CA VAL A 109 6.99 13.17 20.92
C VAL A 109 8.48 12.79 20.85
N TYR A 110 9.27 13.52 20.06
CA TYR A 110 10.71 13.31 19.98
C TYR A 110 11.38 13.39 21.36
N LYS A 111 11.05 14.44 22.13
CA LYS A 111 11.58 14.63 23.49
C LYS A 111 11.14 13.51 24.43
N ALA A 112 9.89 13.08 24.36
CA ALA A 112 9.36 11.99 25.20
C ALA A 112 10.06 10.65 24.91
N ILE A 113 10.23 10.30 23.62
CA ILE A 113 10.97 9.08 23.22
C ILE A 113 12.40 9.13 23.74
N GLY A 114 13.11 10.26 23.57
CA GLY A 114 14.46 10.43 24.11
C GLY A 114 14.52 10.25 25.64
N GLN A 115 13.51 10.73 26.38
CA GLN A 115 13.40 10.51 27.82
C GLN A 115 13.13 9.04 28.18
N PHE A 116 12.28 8.36 27.43
CA PHE A 116 11.97 6.93 27.65
C PHE A 116 13.17 6.01 27.45
N GLN A 117 14.19 6.46 26.71
CA GLN A 117 15.45 5.74 26.48
C GLN A 117 16.49 5.99 27.58
N THR A 118 16.29 6.96 28.47
CA THR A 118 17.31 7.31 29.49
C THR A 118 17.50 6.18 30.49
N ARG A 119 18.77 5.88 30.81
CA ARG A 119 19.18 4.81 31.76
C ARG A 119 18.71 3.40 31.37
N LYS A 120 18.38 3.17 30.09
CA LYS A 120 18.00 1.87 29.54
C LYS A 120 19.05 1.33 28.57
N SER A 121 19.18 0.01 28.53
CA SER A 121 19.94 -0.73 27.54
C SER A 121 19.18 -0.82 26.21
N LYS A 122 19.84 -1.27 25.13
CA LYS A 122 19.18 -1.44 23.82
C LYS A 122 18.11 -2.54 23.80
N SER A 123 18.19 -3.53 24.68
CA SER A 123 17.24 -4.64 24.78
C SER A 123 16.05 -4.35 25.68
N ASP A 124 16.09 -3.26 26.44
CA ASP A 124 15.01 -2.89 27.36
C ASP A 124 13.81 -2.34 26.59
N ASP A 125 12.62 -2.47 27.18
CA ASP A 125 11.40 -1.92 26.62
C ASP A 125 11.44 -0.40 26.56
N LEU A 126 11.08 0.13 25.39
CA LEU A 126 10.91 1.57 25.19
C LEU A 126 9.75 2.07 26.05
N PHE A 127 8.65 1.32 26.09
CA PHE A 127 7.47 1.61 26.90
C PHE A 127 7.32 0.62 28.05
N ASP A 128 8.09 0.83 29.12
CA ASP A 128 8.17 -0.04 30.31
C ASP A 128 6.94 0.02 31.23
N GLU A 129 6.09 1.04 31.11
CA GLU A 129 4.86 1.18 31.90
C GLU A 129 3.60 0.81 31.09
N LEU A 130 3.77 0.37 29.84
CA LEU A 130 2.69 0.14 28.89
C LEU A 130 2.67 -1.31 28.40
N ASP A 131 1.46 -1.86 28.30
CA ASP A 131 1.18 -3.07 27.55
C ASP A 131 -0.06 -2.85 26.65
N THR A 132 -0.38 -3.83 25.80
CA THR A 132 -1.52 -3.71 24.90
C THR A 132 -2.88 -3.72 25.61
N SER A 133 -2.97 -4.33 26.79
CA SER A 133 -4.19 -4.35 27.58
C SER A 133 -4.48 -2.97 28.15
N LYS A 134 -3.47 -2.30 28.74
CA LYS A 134 -3.53 -0.90 29.20
C LYS A 134 -3.87 0.05 28.06
N LEU A 135 -3.20 -0.09 26.91
CA LEU A 135 -3.49 0.73 25.72
C LEU A 135 -4.96 0.57 25.30
N ASN A 136 -5.44 -0.67 25.13
CA ASN A 136 -6.81 -0.90 24.68
C ASN A 136 -7.86 -0.53 25.74
N ALA A 137 -7.54 -0.62 27.03
CA ALA A 137 -8.41 -0.13 28.10
C ALA A 137 -8.60 1.39 27.97
N HIS A 138 -7.51 2.14 27.82
CA HIS A 138 -7.58 3.59 27.61
C HIS A 138 -8.34 3.95 26.33
N LEU A 139 -8.09 3.25 25.21
CA LEU A 139 -8.81 3.52 23.96
C LEU A 139 -10.32 3.29 24.08
N LYS A 140 -10.76 2.30 24.86
CA LYS A 140 -12.19 2.06 25.11
C LYS A 140 -12.87 3.19 25.88
N GLU A 141 -12.15 3.90 26.74
CA GLU A 141 -12.65 5.08 27.45
C GLU A 141 -12.90 6.25 26.48
N LEU A 142 -12.06 6.38 25.44
CA LEU A 142 -12.19 7.43 24.43
C LEU A 142 -13.31 7.15 23.42
N MET A 143 -13.55 5.86 23.12
CA MET A 143 -14.60 5.44 22.21
C MET A 143 -15.01 3.97 22.52
N PRO A 144 -16.30 3.69 22.78
CA PRO A 144 -16.76 2.34 23.05
C PRO A 144 -16.37 1.34 21.95
N GLY A 145 -15.69 0.27 22.35
CA GLY A 145 -15.25 -0.79 21.44
C GLY A 145 -14.03 -0.45 20.58
N LEU A 146 -13.38 0.70 20.81
CA LEU A 146 -12.13 1.06 20.14
C LEU A 146 -10.97 0.18 20.62
N THR A 147 -10.12 -0.21 19.68
CA THR A 147 -8.86 -0.92 19.92
C THR A 147 -7.80 -0.39 18.98
N ALA A 148 -6.52 -0.64 19.27
CA ALA A 148 -5.41 -0.24 18.42
C ALA A 148 -5.54 -0.77 16.97
N LYS A 149 -6.19 -1.93 16.78
CA LYS A 149 -6.41 -2.52 15.45
C LYS A 149 -7.32 -1.66 14.56
N VAL A 150 -8.26 -0.92 15.16
CA VAL A 150 -9.24 -0.11 14.42
C VAL A 150 -8.55 1.05 13.70
N PHE A 151 -7.51 1.66 14.28
CA PHE A 151 -6.73 2.73 13.64
C PHE A 151 -6.16 2.31 12.28
N ARG A 152 -5.62 1.07 12.18
CA ARG A 152 -5.08 0.58 10.90
C ARG A 152 -6.17 0.44 9.84
N THR A 153 -7.36 -0.03 10.20
CA THR A 153 -8.50 -0.12 9.27
C THR A 153 -9.02 1.27 8.89
N TYR A 154 -9.13 2.18 9.86
CA TYR A 154 -9.53 3.57 9.63
C TYR A 154 -8.57 4.29 8.68
N ASN A 155 -7.27 4.33 9.02
CA ASN A 155 -6.25 4.98 8.19
C ASN A 155 -6.21 4.40 6.78
N ALA A 156 -6.25 3.07 6.64
CA ALA A 156 -6.25 2.44 5.33
C ALA A 156 -7.48 2.83 4.49
N SER A 157 -8.67 2.81 5.10
CA SER A 157 -9.93 3.09 4.41
C SER A 157 -10.08 4.58 4.07
N ILE A 158 -9.81 5.49 5.02
CA ILE A 158 -9.92 6.93 4.78
C ILE A 158 -8.91 7.39 3.73
N THR A 159 -7.67 6.88 3.75
CA THR A 159 -6.68 7.22 2.72
C THR A 159 -7.11 6.74 1.33
N LEU A 160 -7.64 5.53 1.20
CA LEU A 160 -8.15 5.06 -0.10
C LEU A 160 -9.28 5.98 -0.59
N ASP A 161 -10.25 6.27 0.28
CA ASP A 161 -11.42 7.09 -0.07
C ASP A 161 -11.03 8.52 -0.48
N ASP A 162 -10.13 9.15 0.27
CA ASP A 162 -9.64 10.50 -0.02
C ASP A 162 -8.82 10.55 -1.32
N MET A 163 -7.90 9.60 -1.52
CA MET A 163 -7.09 9.53 -2.74
C MET A 163 -7.96 9.30 -3.97
N LEU A 164 -8.88 8.32 -3.92
CA LEU A 164 -9.77 8.07 -5.06
C LEU A 164 -10.65 9.29 -5.35
N ASN A 165 -11.13 9.99 -4.32
CA ASN A 165 -11.95 11.17 -4.53
C ASN A 165 -11.18 12.37 -5.08
N GLN A 166 -9.91 12.53 -4.73
CA GLN A 166 -9.10 13.66 -5.18
C GLN A 166 -8.41 13.41 -6.53
N GLU A 167 -8.02 12.17 -6.80
CA GLU A 167 -7.16 11.83 -7.94
C GLU A 167 -7.89 11.19 -9.13
N THR A 168 -9.16 10.81 -8.97
CA THR A 168 -9.88 10.17 -10.08
C THR A 168 -10.35 11.21 -11.08
N GLU A 169 -9.72 11.21 -12.25
CA GLU A 169 -10.09 12.02 -13.40
C GLU A 169 -10.93 11.20 -14.40
N ASP A 170 -11.57 11.90 -15.34
CA ASP A 170 -12.19 11.27 -16.50
C ASP A 170 -11.13 10.59 -17.37
N GLY A 171 -11.49 9.45 -17.96
CA GLY A 171 -10.57 8.62 -18.71
C GLY A 171 -11.16 7.26 -19.00
N ASP A 172 -10.41 6.45 -19.74
CA ASP A 172 -10.82 5.09 -20.03
C ASP A 172 -10.73 4.18 -18.79
N VAL A 173 -11.33 2.99 -18.89
CA VAL A 173 -11.35 2.03 -17.78
C VAL A 173 -9.94 1.62 -17.35
N ALA A 174 -8.97 1.55 -18.27
CA ALA A 174 -7.60 1.16 -17.95
C ALA A 174 -6.89 2.26 -17.14
N GLU A 175 -7.05 3.52 -17.52
CA GLU A 175 -6.52 4.68 -16.80
C GLU A 175 -7.07 4.76 -15.37
N LYS A 176 -8.39 4.61 -15.21
CA LYS A 176 -9.04 4.58 -13.89
C LYS A 176 -8.54 3.43 -13.01
N VAL A 177 -8.31 2.24 -13.59
CA VAL A 177 -7.73 1.10 -12.85
C VAL A 177 -6.32 1.40 -12.37
N VAL A 178 -5.51 2.15 -13.14
CA VAL A 178 -4.17 2.57 -12.71
C VAL A 178 -4.26 3.51 -11.49
N ILE A 179 -5.18 4.47 -11.50
CA ILE A 179 -5.43 5.36 -10.35
C ILE A 179 -5.79 4.56 -9.10
N TYR A 180 -6.70 3.59 -9.23
CA TYR A 180 -7.06 2.70 -8.12
C TYR A 180 -5.85 1.91 -7.58
N GLN A 181 -5.02 1.37 -8.48
CA GLN A 181 -3.83 0.63 -8.09
C GLN A 181 -2.80 1.51 -7.37
N ARG A 182 -2.64 2.76 -7.81
CA ARG A 182 -1.81 3.76 -7.12
C ARG A 182 -2.33 4.03 -5.72
N ALA A 183 -3.62 4.33 -5.56
CA ALA A 183 -4.22 4.58 -4.24
C ALA A 183 -4.07 3.37 -3.29
N ASN A 184 -4.30 2.15 -3.78
CA ASN A 184 -4.09 0.94 -2.98
C ASN A 184 -2.60 0.69 -2.64
N LYS A 185 -1.67 1.09 -3.52
CA LYS A 185 -0.22 1.01 -3.25
C LYS A 185 0.17 1.93 -2.10
N GLU A 186 -0.29 3.17 -2.10
CA GLU A 186 -0.03 4.11 -1.00
C GLU A 186 -0.58 3.59 0.33
N VAL A 187 -1.80 3.05 0.34
CA VAL A 187 -2.33 2.40 1.55
C VAL A 187 -1.47 1.23 2.02
N ALA A 188 -0.97 0.42 1.08
CA ALA A 188 -0.10 -0.70 1.41
C ALA A 188 1.25 -0.24 2.00
N ILE A 189 1.80 0.88 1.51
CA ILE A 189 3.01 1.51 2.04
C ILE A 189 2.77 2.03 3.47
N ILE A 190 1.69 2.79 3.69
CA ILE A 190 1.32 3.32 5.02
C ILE A 190 1.17 2.19 6.03
N CYS A 191 0.55 1.08 5.65
CA CYS A 191 0.36 -0.05 6.54
C CYS A 191 1.59 -0.97 6.67
N ASN A 192 2.71 -0.65 6.02
CA ASN A 192 3.88 -1.52 5.88
C ASN A 192 3.52 -2.94 5.42
N HIS A 193 2.64 -3.07 4.43
CA HIS A 193 2.30 -4.34 3.80
C HIS A 193 3.39 -4.72 2.80
N GLN A 194 4.55 -5.09 3.31
CA GLN A 194 5.65 -5.58 2.50
C GLN A 194 5.58 -7.11 2.32
N ARG A 195 6.25 -7.60 1.29
CA ARG A 195 6.51 -9.02 1.05
C ARG A 195 7.92 -9.20 0.53
N SER A 196 8.48 -10.38 0.76
CA SER A 196 9.69 -10.81 0.04
C SER A 196 9.43 -10.85 -1.46
N ILE A 197 10.47 -10.57 -2.25
CA ILE A 197 10.41 -10.69 -3.71
C ILE A 197 10.05 -12.14 -4.06
N SER A 198 9.09 -12.33 -4.97
CA SER A 198 8.70 -13.67 -5.42
C SER A 198 9.91 -14.39 -6.05
N LYS A 199 10.06 -15.69 -5.76
CA LYS A 199 11.06 -16.55 -6.41
C LYS A 199 10.93 -16.54 -7.94
N SER A 200 9.73 -16.31 -8.47
CA SER A 200 9.46 -16.22 -9.91
C SER A 200 9.75 -14.85 -10.53
N HIS A 201 10.02 -13.81 -9.71
CA HIS A 201 10.08 -12.42 -10.18
C HIS A 201 11.16 -12.24 -11.24
N SER A 202 12.39 -12.68 -10.97
CA SER A 202 13.52 -12.60 -11.91
C SER A 202 13.20 -13.27 -13.25
N ALA A 203 12.66 -14.49 -13.24
CA ALA A 203 12.29 -15.20 -14.46
C ALA A 203 11.19 -14.47 -15.25
N GLN A 204 10.23 -13.85 -14.56
CA GLN A 204 9.18 -13.07 -15.22
C GLN A 204 9.71 -11.77 -15.81
N MET A 205 10.66 -11.11 -15.16
CA MET A 205 11.31 -9.90 -15.68
C MET A 205 12.16 -10.23 -16.90
N SER A 206 12.93 -11.33 -16.89
CA SER A 206 13.71 -11.78 -18.05
C SER A 206 12.83 -11.98 -19.28
N ARG A 207 11.70 -12.69 -19.12
CA ARG A 207 10.74 -12.93 -20.22
C ARG A 207 10.15 -11.64 -20.80
N LEU A 208 9.88 -10.63 -19.97
CA LEU A 208 9.40 -9.32 -20.44
C LEU A 208 10.51 -8.59 -21.21
N THR A 209 11.73 -8.58 -20.67
CA THR A 209 12.90 -7.97 -21.32
C THR A 209 13.22 -8.62 -22.67
N GLU A 210 13.21 -9.95 -22.74
CA GLU A 210 13.42 -10.70 -23.99
C GLU A 210 12.38 -10.30 -25.05
N LYS A 211 11.11 -10.24 -24.66
CA LYS A 211 10.02 -9.88 -25.58
C LYS A 211 10.05 -8.42 -26.02
N ILE A 212 10.44 -7.50 -25.13
CA ILE A 212 10.70 -6.10 -25.49
C ILE A 212 11.86 -6.01 -26.48
N THR A 213 12.92 -6.78 -26.27
CA THR A 213 14.10 -6.84 -27.15
C THR A 213 13.73 -7.36 -28.54
N GLU A 214 12.93 -8.42 -28.62
CA GLU A 214 12.39 -8.97 -29.87
C GLU A 214 11.57 -7.91 -30.63
N LEU A 215 10.64 -7.23 -29.95
CA LEU A 215 9.84 -6.16 -30.55
C LEU A 215 10.69 -4.97 -31.03
N LYS A 216 11.74 -4.60 -30.29
CA LYS A 216 12.70 -3.57 -30.71
C LYS A 216 13.50 -4.00 -31.95
N GLY A 217 13.81 -5.29 -32.08
CA GLY A 217 14.37 -5.89 -33.29
C GLY A 217 13.45 -5.74 -34.50
N VAL A 218 12.18 -6.17 -34.35
CA VAL A 218 11.14 -6.01 -35.39
C VAL A 218 10.97 -4.54 -35.78
N LEU A 219 10.97 -3.63 -34.81
CA LEU A 219 10.87 -2.19 -35.05
C LEU A 219 12.04 -1.66 -35.90
N LYS A 220 13.26 -2.12 -35.65
CA LYS A 220 14.46 -1.75 -36.43
C LYS A 220 14.37 -2.24 -37.88
N GLU A 221 13.86 -3.46 -38.08
CA GLU A 221 13.62 -4.00 -39.43
C GLU A 221 12.56 -3.19 -40.16
N LEU A 222 11.41 -2.91 -39.53
CA LEU A 222 10.34 -2.11 -40.13
C LEU A 222 10.81 -0.69 -40.51
N LYS A 223 11.65 -0.05 -39.69
CA LYS A 223 12.25 1.26 -40.01
C LYS A 223 13.17 1.17 -41.24
N THR A 224 13.95 0.09 -41.36
CA THR A 224 14.79 -0.15 -42.54
C THR A 224 13.93 -0.38 -43.79
N ASP A 225 12.89 -1.20 -43.70
CA ASP A 225 11.99 -1.49 -44.80
C ASP A 225 11.23 -0.23 -45.25
N LEU A 226 10.87 0.66 -44.31
CA LEU A 226 10.26 1.96 -44.63
C LEU A 226 11.19 2.86 -45.45
N ASP A 227 12.46 3.00 -45.04
CA ASP A 227 13.45 3.79 -45.79
C ASP A 227 13.65 3.25 -47.21
N ARG A 228 13.68 1.92 -47.36
CA ARG A 228 13.78 1.26 -48.66
C ARG A 228 12.55 1.48 -49.53
N ALA A 229 11.35 1.32 -48.96
CA ALA A 229 10.09 1.54 -49.65
C ALA A 229 9.95 3.00 -50.14
N LYS A 230 10.35 3.98 -49.32
CA LYS A 230 10.41 5.41 -49.72
C LYS A 230 11.37 5.68 -50.88
N LYS A 231 12.40 4.85 -51.04
CA LYS A 231 13.37 4.88 -52.14
C LYS A 231 12.98 3.98 -53.32
N GLY A 232 11.78 3.39 -53.33
CA GLY A 232 11.32 2.46 -54.37
C GLY A 232 12.05 1.11 -54.40
N LYS A 233 12.78 0.76 -53.33
CA LYS A 233 13.54 -0.49 -53.22
C LYS A 233 12.72 -1.55 -52.48
N PRO A 234 12.81 -2.84 -52.88
CA PRO A 234 12.13 -3.92 -52.17
C PRO A 234 12.73 -4.12 -50.76
N PRO A 235 11.97 -4.68 -49.80
CA PRO A 235 12.46 -4.98 -48.45
C PRO A 235 13.62 -5.98 -48.50
N LEU A 236 14.40 -6.00 -47.42
CA LEU A 236 15.45 -7.00 -47.27
C LEU A 236 14.83 -8.40 -47.10
N LYS A 237 15.62 -9.44 -47.42
CA LYS A 237 15.24 -10.81 -47.11
C LYS A 237 15.16 -11.00 -45.59
N ASP A 238 14.28 -11.89 -45.14
CA ASP A 238 14.22 -12.26 -43.73
C ASP A 238 15.43 -13.10 -43.29
N ALA A 239 15.47 -13.46 -42.01
CA ALA A 239 16.55 -14.27 -41.43
C ALA A 239 16.69 -15.65 -42.11
N ASP A 240 15.62 -16.15 -42.74
CA ASP A 240 15.60 -17.42 -43.48
C ASP A 240 15.93 -17.23 -44.98
N GLY A 241 16.29 -16.02 -45.40
CA GLY A 241 16.65 -15.69 -46.78
C GLY A 241 15.45 -15.59 -47.74
N LYS A 242 14.21 -15.59 -47.23
CA LYS A 242 12.99 -15.43 -48.04
C LYS A 242 12.69 -13.96 -48.28
N GLN A 243 12.10 -13.69 -49.45
CA GLN A 243 11.72 -12.35 -49.83
C GLN A 243 10.51 -11.90 -49.01
N LYS A 244 10.67 -10.83 -48.23
CA LYS A 244 9.55 -10.23 -47.49
C LYS A 244 8.53 -9.65 -48.47
N ARG A 245 7.25 -9.72 -48.09
CA ARG A 245 6.15 -9.13 -48.87
C ARG A 245 6.36 -7.62 -49.00
N ASN A 246 6.26 -7.10 -50.23
CA ASN A 246 6.34 -5.67 -50.48
C ASN A 246 5.11 -4.99 -49.89
N LEU A 247 5.31 -4.04 -48.98
CA LEU A 247 4.27 -3.25 -48.33
C LEU A 247 4.43 -1.80 -48.73
N THR A 248 3.31 -1.06 -48.81
CA THR A 248 3.38 0.39 -49.05
C THR A 248 4.01 1.09 -47.84
N PRO A 249 4.66 2.26 -48.01
CA PRO A 249 5.20 3.04 -46.92
C PRO A 249 4.18 3.27 -45.78
N GLU A 250 2.92 3.58 -46.12
CA GLU A 250 1.84 3.82 -45.16
C GLU A 250 1.53 2.56 -44.33
N ALA A 251 1.54 1.38 -44.95
CA ALA A 251 1.31 0.12 -44.26
C ALA A 251 2.45 -0.21 -43.28
N ILE A 252 3.69 0.15 -43.62
CA ILE A 252 4.86 -0.04 -42.76
C ILE A 252 4.82 0.97 -41.59
N GLU A 253 4.49 2.24 -41.85
CA GLU A 253 4.31 3.26 -40.82
C GLU A 253 3.23 2.87 -39.80
N LYS A 254 2.10 2.33 -40.26
CA LYS A 254 1.06 1.80 -39.38
C LYS A 254 1.57 0.65 -38.50
N LYS A 255 2.37 -0.28 -39.04
CA LYS A 255 2.98 -1.37 -38.26
C LYS A 255 4.00 -0.86 -37.25
N ILE A 256 4.79 0.15 -37.60
CA ILE A 256 5.73 0.81 -36.68
C ILE A 256 4.96 1.41 -35.51
N ALA A 257 3.91 2.18 -35.78
CA ALA A 257 3.08 2.78 -34.74
C ALA A 257 2.48 1.73 -33.79
N GLN A 258 1.89 0.66 -34.34
CA GLN A 258 1.36 -0.45 -33.54
C GLN A 258 2.43 -1.16 -32.70
N THR A 259 3.64 -1.30 -33.23
CA THR A 259 4.75 -1.94 -32.53
C THR A 259 5.27 -1.08 -31.38
N ASN A 260 5.38 0.24 -31.59
CA ASN A 260 5.74 1.19 -30.54
C ASN A 260 4.73 1.14 -29.38
N VAL A 261 3.42 1.19 -29.66
CA VAL A 261 2.38 1.10 -28.62
C VAL A 261 2.50 -0.20 -27.81
N LYS A 262 2.82 -1.33 -28.46
CA LYS A 262 3.06 -2.61 -27.76
C LYS A 262 4.31 -2.56 -26.87
N ILE A 263 5.42 -2.00 -27.36
CA ILE A 263 6.66 -1.85 -26.60
C ILE A 263 6.41 -0.99 -25.36
N GLU A 264 5.82 0.18 -25.55
CA GLU A 264 5.52 1.11 -24.45
C GLU A 264 4.61 0.47 -23.39
N LYS A 265 3.60 -0.30 -23.82
CA LYS A 265 2.74 -1.04 -22.90
C LYS A 265 3.55 -2.07 -22.09
N MET A 266 4.42 -2.85 -22.73
CA MET A 266 5.22 -3.86 -22.05
C MET A 266 6.26 -3.25 -21.10
N GLU A 267 6.85 -2.12 -21.48
CA GLU A 267 7.75 -1.36 -20.61
C GLU A 267 7.02 -0.82 -19.38
N ARG A 268 5.80 -0.28 -19.54
CA ARG A 268 4.94 0.13 -18.41
C ARG A 268 4.55 -1.03 -17.50
N ASP A 269 4.17 -2.17 -18.08
CA ASP A 269 3.83 -3.39 -17.31
C ASP A 269 5.05 -3.90 -16.52
N MET A 270 6.23 -3.86 -17.14
CA MET A 270 7.50 -4.25 -16.50
C MET A 270 7.86 -3.32 -15.34
N GLN A 271 7.76 -2.00 -15.54
CA GLN A 271 8.01 -1.01 -14.49
C GLN A 271 7.03 -1.19 -13.32
N THR A 272 5.74 -1.32 -13.62
CA THR A 272 4.70 -1.54 -12.60
C THR A 272 4.99 -2.79 -11.78
N LYS A 273 5.45 -3.86 -12.44
CA LYS A 273 5.78 -5.11 -11.74
C LYS A 273 6.99 -4.98 -10.83
N GLU A 274 7.99 -4.22 -11.27
CA GLU A 274 9.18 -3.92 -10.48
C GLU A 274 8.83 -3.06 -9.26
N ASP A 275 8.03 -2.02 -9.45
CA ASP A 275 7.57 -1.11 -8.40
C ASP A 275 6.72 -1.80 -7.32
N LEU A 276 6.07 -2.90 -7.66
CA LEU A 276 5.20 -3.67 -6.78
C LEU A 276 5.85 -4.97 -6.27
N LYS A 277 7.12 -5.22 -6.56
CA LYS A 277 7.79 -6.48 -6.23
C LYS A 277 7.81 -6.76 -4.72
N THR A 278 7.98 -5.71 -3.92
CA THR A 278 8.04 -5.78 -2.45
C THR A 278 6.73 -5.41 -1.75
N VAL A 279 5.67 -5.03 -2.48
CA VAL A 279 4.41 -4.54 -1.89
C VAL A 279 3.29 -5.58 -2.02
N ALA A 280 2.58 -5.83 -0.92
CA ALA A 280 1.48 -6.80 -0.83
C ALA A 280 0.11 -6.12 -0.93
N LEU A 281 -0.25 -5.66 -2.14
CA LEU A 281 -1.53 -4.98 -2.45
C LEU A 281 -2.79 -5.80 -2.11
N GLY A 282 -2.68 -7.13 -2.06
CA GLY A 282 -3.78 -8.00 -1.68
C GLY A 282 -4.13 -7.86 -0.20
N THR A 283 -3.13 -7.68 0.67
CA THR A 283 -3.32 -7.63 2.12
C THR A 283 -4.19 -6.44 2.52
N SER A 284 -3.90 -5.24 1.99
CA SER A 284 -4.71 -4.03 2.18
C SER A 284 -6.12 -4.25 1.66
N LYS A 285 -6.25 -4.62 0.38
CA LYS A 285 -7.53 -4.79 -0.32
C LYS A 285 -8.47 -5.80 0.35
N ILE A 286 -7.93 -6.87 0.92
CA ILE A 286 -8.75 -7.95 1.51
C ILE A 286 -9.20 -7.61 2.92
N ASN A 287 -8.37 -6.93 3.72
CA ASN A 287 -8.56 -6.90 5.18
C ASN A 287 -8.69 -5.51 5.79
N TYR A 288 -8.24 -4.46 5.11
CA TYR A 288 -8.11 -3.12 5.69
C TYR A 288 -8.87 -2.03 4.95
N LEU A 289 -9.21 -2.25 3.67
CA LEU A 289 -10.03 -1.33 2.89
C LEU A 289 -11.50 -1.71 3.02
N ASP A 290 -12.37 -0.75 3.37
CA ASP A 290 -13.82 -0.96 3.31
C ASP A 290 -14.23 -1.20 1.86
N PRO A 291 -14.77 -2.39 1.51
CA PRO A 291 -15.09 -2.72 0.13
C PRO A 291 -16.15 -1.79 -0.47
N ARG A 292 -16.95 -1.10 0.36
CA ARG A 292 -17.94 -0.13 -0.13
C ARG A 292 -17.31 1.08 -0.79
N ILE A 293 -16.12 1.50 -0.37
CA ILE A 293 -15.37 2.57 -1.05
C ILE A 293 -15.12 2.17 -2.50
N THR A 294 -14.59 0.96 -2.71
CA THR A 294 -14.31 0.42 -4.04
C THR A 294 -15.58 0.27 -4.88
N VAL A 295 -16.64 -0.27 -4.29
CA VAL A 295 -17.91 -0.49 -5.01
C VAL A 295 -18.54 0.85 -5.42
N ALA A 296 -18.60 1.82 -4.50
CA ALA A 296 -19.12 3.16 -4.78
C ALA A 296 -18.31 3.86 -5.86
N TRP A 297 -16.98 3.81 -5.77
CA TRP A 297 -16.07 4.34 -6.80
C TRP A 297 -16.30 3.67 -8.17
N CYS A 298 -16.42 2.34 -8.21
CA CYS A 298 -16.69 1.62 -9.46
C CYS A 298 -18.02 2.05 -10.08
N LYS A 299 -19.08 2.26 -9.27
CA LYS A 299 -20.37 2.77 -9.73
C LYS A 299 -20.27 4.21 -10.25
N ARG A 300 -19.60 5.11 -9.52
CA ARG A 300 -19.43 6.53 -9.90
C ARG A 300 -18.68 6.71 -11.22
N HIS A 301 -17.67 5.88 -11.48
CA HIS A 301 -16.77 6.06 -12.63
C HIS A 301 -16.97 5.02 -13.74
N GLU A 302 -18.05 4.25 -13.67
CA GLU A 302 -18.42 3.21 -14.66
C GLU A 302 -17.32 2.17 -14.89
N VAL A 303 -16.61 1.80 -13.82
CA VAL A 303 -15.56 0.76 -13.87
C VAL A 303 -16.19 -0.59 -13.51
N PRO A 304 -16.11 -1.62 -14.37
CA PRO A 304 -16.59 -2.94 -14.02
C PRO A 304 -15.87 -3.50 -12.79
N ILE A 305 -16.62 -3.92 -11.77
CA ILE A 305 -16.07 -4.33 -10.47
C ILE A 305 -15.08 -5.50 -10.59
N GLU A 306 -15.22 -6.34 -11.61
CA GLU A 306 -14.35 -7.47 -11.93
C GLU A 306 -12.93 -7.05 -12.31
N LYS A 307 -12.74 -5.78 -12.70
CA LYS A 307 -11.40 -5.20 -12.94
C LYS A 307 -10.64 -4.98 -11.64
N ILE A 308 -11.35 -4.84 -10.51
CA ILE A 308 -10.76 -4.56 -9.20
C ILE A 308 -10.83 -5.78 -8.27
N PHE A 309 -11.97 -6.47 -8.25
CA PHE A 309 -12.24 -7.64 -7.42
C PHE A 309 -12.31 -8.90 -8.28
N ASN A 310 -11.50 -9.90 -7.92
CA ASN A 310 -11.63 -11.23 -8.49
C ASN A 310 -12.84 -11.97 -7.91
N LYS A 311 -13.17 -13.14 -8.47
CA LYS A 311 -14.33 -13.96 -8.04
C LYS A 311 -14.37 -14.24 -6.53
N SER A 312 -13.21 -14.47 -5.91
CA SER A 312 -13.12 -14.73 -4.46
C SER A 312 -13.49 -13.48 -3.64
N LEU A 313 -13.03 -12.30 -4.07
CA LEU A 313 -13.36 -11.04 -3.41
C LEU A 313 -14.81 -10.63 -3.60
N LEU A 314 -15.38 -10.86 -4.79
CA LEU A 314 -16.80 -10.63 -5.04
C LEU A 314 -17.66 -11.50 -4.10
N ALA A 315 -17.30 -12.78 -3.92
CA ALA A 315 -17.99 -13.66 -2.98
C ALA A 315 -17.82 -13.21 -1.51
N LYS A 316 -16.62 -12.74 -1.12
CA LYS A 316 -16.35 -12.25 0.24
C LYS A 316 -17.13 -10.96 0.54
N PHE A 317 -17.18 -10.04 -0.41
CA PHE A 317 -17.71 -8.69 -0.24
C PHE A 317 -19.12 -8.51 -0.81
N ALA A 318 -19.85 -9.61 -1.02
CA ALA A 318 -21.23 -9.56 -1.50
C ALA A 318 -22.11 -8.59 -0.69
N TRP A 319 -21.89 -8.49 0.62
CA TRP A 319 -22.60 -7.58 1.53
C TRP A 319 -22.41 -6.08 1.22
N ALA A 320 -21.37 -5.71 0.46
CA ALA A 320 -21.03 -4.34 0.11
C ALA A 320 -21.50 -3.92 -1.29
N MET A 321 -21.97 -4.86 -2.12
CA MET A 321 -22.26 -4.62 -3.54
C MET A 321 -23.44 -3.65 -3.76
N ASP A 322 -24.39 -3.62 -2.82
CA ASP A 322 -25.59 -2.79 -2.91
C ASP A 322 -25.39 -1.35 -2.38
N VAL A 323 -24.15 -0.96 -2.04
CA VAL A 323 -23.89 0.39 -1.53
C VAL A 323 -24.18 1.48 -2.55
N ASP A 324 -24.67 2.63 -2.08
CA ASP A 324 -24.91 3.82 -2.88
C ASP A 324 -23.61 4.37 -3.53
N PRO A 325 -23.63 4.84 -4.79
CA PRO A 325 -22.49 5.48 -5.43
C PRO A 325 -21.92 6.69 -4.65
N ASP A 326 -22.74 7.41 -3.90
CA ASP A 326 -22.34 8.58 -3.12
C ASP A 326 -21.69 8.22 -1.78
N PHE A 327 -21.55 6.92 -1.48
CA PHE A 327 -20.87 6.48 -0.26
C PHE A 327 -19.44 7.04 -0.17
N ARG A 328 -19.16 7.59 1.01
CA ARG A 328 -17.85 8.03 1.49
C ARG A 328 -17.63 7.42 2.88
N PHE A 329 -16.40 7.00 3.16
CA PHE A 329 -16.05 6.29 4.39
C PHE A 329 -16.09 7.21 5.60
#